data_AF-Q6AMW6-F1
#
_entry.id   AF-Q6AMW6-F1
#
_cell.length_a   1.000
_cell.length_b   1.000
_cell.length_c   1.000
_cell.angle_alpha   90.00
_cell.angle_beta   90.00
_cell.angle_gamma   90.00
#
_symmetry.space_group_name_H-M   'P 1'
#
loop_
_entity.id
_entity.type
_entity.pdbx_description
1 polymer ?
#
loop_
_entity_poly.entity_id
_entity_poly.type
_entity_poly.pdbx_seq_one_letter_code
_entity_poly.pdbx_strand_id
1 'polypeptide(L)'
;MNKENVKFYLQTVTATVLAIMAILVSFSQCSISKEQTKLLNVQTKIAKKQISPVFTISAKQLKDDIPGIYSEDKIFIENNGFIISDFHYNSLVLIDIELSKTPNVQKKKTYSLIGYYRAGYMTAKGSGLLATIFGKNNNLQLSQLDEQYSGICQKNDESCFINLRRYLKVRYKNAFDEQITEYYIVPLIYGGKKLSLDEGERLFRRYDDNVDRDTCLEFNKLTSEIIYHTISGT
;
A
#
# COMPACT_ATOMS: atom_id res chain seq x y z
N MET A 1 16.43 84.90 -1.67
CA MET A 1 15.99 83.62 -1.07
C MET A 1 17.10 83.15 -0.13
N ASN A 2 16.82 82.95 1.16
CA ASN A 2 17.85 82.63 2.16
C ASN A 2 18.44 81.23 1.87
N LYS A 3 19.77 81.09 1.83
CA LYS A 3 20.46 79.85 1.43
C LYS A 3 20.07 78.65 2.31
N GLU A 4 19.72 78.89 3.57
CA GLU A 4 19.27 77.87 4.50
C GLU A 4 17.90 77.28 4.14
N ASN A 5 16.95 78.10 3.67
CA ASN A 5 15.62 77.64 3.26
C ASN A 5 15.70 76.73 2.02
N VAL A 6 16.56 77.07 1.06
CA VAL A 6 16.80 76.23 -0.14
C VAL A 6 17.40 74.88 0.23
N LYS A 7 18.35 74.86 1.17
CA LYS A 7 18.98 73.64 1.66
C LYS A 7 17.98 72.73 2.40
N PHE A 8 17.12 73.32 3.22
CA PHE A 8 16.07 72.59 3.94
C PHE A 8 15.04 71.98 2.98
N TYR A 9 14.60 72.72 1.94
CA TYR A 9 13.71 72.19 0.92
C TYR A 9 14.34 71.03 0.14
N LEU A 10 15.59 71.16 -0.30
CA LEU A 10 16.33 70.09 -0.98
C LEU A 10 16.44 68.83 -0.11
N GLN A 11 16.81 68.96 1.16
CA GLN A 11 16.89 67.82 2.08
C GLN A 11 15.55 67.12 2.26
N THR A 12 14.46 67.90 2.40
CA THR A 12 13.11 67.36 2.57
C THR A 12 12.63 66.59 1.32
N VAL A 13 12.89 67.13 0.13
CA VAL A 13 12.58 66.48 -1.16
C VAL A 13 13.41 65.20 -1.34
N THR A 14 14.68 65.23 -1.00
CA THR A 14 15.55 64.05 -1.13
C THR A 14 15.10 62.94 -0.19
N ALA A 15 14.73 63.28 1.05
CA ALA A 15 14.21 62.32 2.03
C ALA A 15 12.87 61.69 1.58
N THR A 16 11.98 62.46 0.97
CA THR A 16 10.70 61.93 0.45
C THR A 16 10.92 61.01 -0.75
N VAL A 17 11.82 61.35 -1.66
CA VAL A 17 12.17 60.46 -2.80
C VAL A 17 12.79 59.14 -2.30
N LEU A 18 13.70 59.21 -1.31
CA LEU A 18 14.28 58.01 -0.69
C LEU A 18 13.22 57.14 0.00
N ALA A 19 12.25 57.76 0.68
CA ALA A 19 11.14 57.02 1.30
C ALA A 19 10.27 56.31 0.25
N ILE A 20 9.94 56.97 -0.86
CA ILE A 20 9.18 56.37 -1.97
C ILE A 20 9.96 55.20 -2.59
N MET A 21 11.26 55.38 -2.84
CA MET A 21 12.12 54.30 -3.34
C MET A 21 12.16 53.11 -2.38
N ALA A 22 12.30 53.35 -1.07
CA ALA A 22 12.30 52.29 -0.06
C ALA A 22 10.99 51.49 -0.07
N ILE A 23 9.84 52.17 -0.21
CA ILE A 23 8.53 51.52 -0.31
C ILE A 23 8.45 50.64 -1.57
N LEU A 24 8.86 51.17 -2.73
CA LEU A 24 8.85 50.42 -4.00
C LEU A 24 9.76 49.19 -3.95
N VAL A 25 10.97 49.35 -3.40
CA VAL A 25 11.91 48.24 -3.18
C VAL A 25 11.30 47.20 -2.24
N SER A 26 10.65 47.63 -1.16
CA SER A 26 10.00 46.72 -0.21
C SER A 26 8.86 45.92 -0.84
N PHE A 27 8.05 46.53 -1.71
CA PHE A 27 7.02 45.81 -2.48
C PHE A 27 7.63 44.82 -3.48
N SER A 28 8.68 45.21 -4.19
CA SER A 28 9.40 44.34 -5.11
C SER A 28 10.01 43.13 -4.38
N GLN A 29 10.67 43.36 -3.25
CA GLN A 29 11.23 42.31 -2.40
C GLN A 29 10.17 41.36 -1.87
N CYS A 30 9.00 41.88 -1.45
CA CYS A 30 7.90 41.04 -0.99
C CYS A 30 7.37 40.12 -2.12
N SER A 31 7.20 40.65 -3.33
CA SER A 31 6.80 39.86 -4.49
C SER A 31 7.84 38.81 -4.88
N ILE A 32 9.13 39.18 -4.89
CA ILE A 32 10.24 38.25 -5.16
C ILE A 32 10.28 37.14 -4.12
N SER A 33 10.13 37.47 -2.84
CA SER A 33 10.14 36.49 -1.74
C SER A 33 9.00 35.47 -1.85
N LYS A 34 7.80 35.90 -2.28
CA LYS A 34 6.68 35.00 -2.54
C LYS A 34 6.99 34.01 -3.67
N GLU A 35 7.55 34.48 -4.76
CA GLU A 35 7.91 33.61 -5.90
C GLU A 35 9.08 32.67 -5.56
N GLN A 36 10.08 33.15 -4.80
CA GLN A 36 11.16 32.30 -4.27
C GLN A 36 10.62 31.18 -3.38
N THR A 37 9.66 31.48 -2.51
CA THR A 37 9.02 30.47 -1.65
C THR A 37 8.30 29.41 -2.47
N LYS A 38 7.58 29.81 -3.52
CA LYS A 38 6.94 28.86 -4.45
C LYS A 38 7.98 27.99 -5.17
N LEU A 39 9.06 28.59 -5.67
CA LEU A 39 10.15 27.87 -6.33
C LEU A 39 10.82 26.86 -5.40
N LEU A 40 11.13 27.25 -4.16
CA LEU A 40 11.70 26.35 -3.14
C LEU A 40 10.76 25.18 -2.84
N ASN A 41 9.46 25.43 -2.76
CA ASN A 41 8.47 24.37 -2.56
C ASN A 41 8.45 23.38 -3.74
N VAL A 42 8.54 23.87 -4.97
CA VAL A 42 8.61 23.03 -6.17
C VAL A 42 9.92 22.23 -6.19
N GLN A 43 11.06 22.87 -5.91
CA GLN A 43 12.35 22.20 -5.82
C GLN A 43 12.37 21.11 -4.74
N THR A 44 11.79 21.40 -3.57
CA THR A 44 11.65 20.41 -2.49
C THR A 44 10.82 19.22 -2.94
N LYS A 45 9.70 19.44 -3.65
CA LYS A 45 8.88 18.35 -4.20
C LYS A 45 9.64 17.52 -5.22
N ILE A 46 10.42 18.16 -6.10
CA ILE A 46 11.24 17.47 -7.10
C ILE A 46 12.32 16.63 -6.41
N ALA A 47 13.04 17.21 -5.45
CA ALA A 47 14.07 16.51 -4.69
C ALA A 47 13.50 15.30 -3.93
N LYS A 48 12.36 15.49 -3.22
CA LYS A 48 11.65 14.39 -2.55
C LYS A 48 11.29 13.27 -3.53
N LYS A 49 10.80 13.62 -4.73
CA LYS A 49 10.44 12.64 -5.76
C LYS A 49 11.66 11.90 -6.34
N GLN A 50 12.80 12.57 -6.49
CA GLN A 50 14.03 11.97 -6.98
C GLN A 50 14.61 10.94 -6.00
N ILE A 51 14.39 11.13 -4.69
CA ILE A 51 14.88 10.21 -3.65
C ILE A 51 13.76 9.37 -3.02
N SER A 52 12.64 9.21 -3.71
CA SER A 52 11.56 8.34 -3.26
C SER A 52 11.85 6.88 -3.61
N PRO A 53 11.50 5.92 -2.73
CA PRO A 53 11.50 4.51 -3.09
C PRO A 53 10.40 4.21 -4.10
N VAL A 54 10.61 3.14 -4.87
CA VAL A 54 9.66 2.67 -5.88
C VAL A 54 9.46 1.19 -5.63
N PHE A 55 8.42 0.85 -4.87
CA PHE A 55 8.12 -0.55 -4.58
C PHE A 55 7.46 -1.23 -5.78
N THR A 56 8.02 -2.37 -6.16
CA THR A 56 7.41 -3.33 -7.07
C THR A 56 7.10 -4.58 -6.28
N ILE A 57 5.80 -4.85 -6.13
CA ILE A 57 5.32 -6.05 -5.44
C ILE A 57 4.80 -7.00 -6.51
N SER A 58 5.17 -8.27 -6.46
CA SER A 58 4.67 -9.25 -7.42
C SER A 58 4.36 -10.57 -6.73
N ALA A 59 3.24 -11.19 -7.12
CA ALA A 59 2.97 -12.59 -6.80
C ALA A 59 3.45 -13.47 -7.96
N LYS A 60 4.06 -14.62 -7.65
CA LYS A 60 4.41 -15.63 -8.65
C LYS A 60 4.01 -17.00 -8.14
N GLN A 61 3.39 -17.76 -9.04
CA GLN A 61 3.19 -19.19 -8.87
C GLN A 61 4.43 -19.93 -9.38
N LEU A 62 5.01 -20.78 -8.54
CA LEU A 62 6.15 -21.60 -8.93
C LEU A 62 5.66 -22.92 -9.47
N LYS A 63 6.15 -23.26 -10.66
CA LYS A 63 5.89 -24.54 -11.31
C LYS A 63 6.73 -25.63 -10.65
N ASP A 64 6.11 -26.76 -10.37
CA ASP A 64 6.82 -27.96 -9.92
C ASP A 64 7.56 -28.65 -11.06
N ASP A 65 8.39 -29.63 -10.71
CA ASP A 65 9.02 -30.55 -11.65
C ASP A 65 7.97 -31.37 -12.43
N ILE A 66 6.76 -31.52 -11.88
CA ILE A 66 5.62 -32.14 -12.56
C ILE A 66 4.97 -31.12 -13.52
N PRO A 67 4.87 -31.43 -14.84
CA PRO A 67 4.32 -30.50 -15.82
C PRO A 67 2.89 -30.04 -15.48
N GLY A 68 2.70 -28.73 -15.43
CA GLY A 68 1.37 -28.10 -15.30
C GLY A 68 0.91 -27.89 -13.86
N ILE A 69 1.66 -28.36 -12.87
CA ILE A 69 1.34 -28.13 -11.46
C ILE A 69 2.12 -26.92 -10.96
N TYR A 70 1.41 -26.02 -10.28
CA TYR A 70 1.99 -24.88 -9.59
C TYR A 70 1.71 -25.01 -8.10
N SER A 71 2.62 -25.60 -7.32
CA SER A 71 2.36 -25.88 -5.91
C SER A 71 2.46 -24.66 -5.00
N GLU A 72 3.36 -23.74 -5.31
CA GLU A 72 3.68 -22.61 -4.44
C GLU A 72 3.26 -21.28 -5.04
N ASP A 73 2.76 -20.41 -4.19
CA ASP A 73 2.52 -18.99 -4.44
C ASP A 73 3.45 -18.19 -3.52
N LYS A 74 4.18 -17.23 -4.09
CA LYS A 74 5.15 -16.38 -3.39
C LYS A 74 4.93 -14.91 -3.74
N ILE A 75 5.11 -14.04 -2.74
CA ILE A 75 5.14 -12.58 -2.95
C ILE A 75 6.57 -12.09 -2.85
N PHE A 76 7.00 -11.30 -3.82
CA PHE A 76 8.28 -10.60 -3.85
C PHE A 76 8.04 -9.11 -3.62
N ILE A 77 8.83 -8.51 -2.74
CA ILE A 77 8.82 -7.07 -2.47
C ILE A 77 10.18 -6.52 -2.90
N GLU A 78 10.17 -5.72 -3.95
CA GLU A 78 11.38 -5.10 -4.50
C GLU A 78 11.28 -3.58 -4.37
N ASN A 79 12.40 -2.92 -4.09
CA ASN A 79 12.52 -1.47 -4.15
C ASN A 79 13.48 -1.08 -5.29
N ASN A 80 12.91 -0.58 -6.37
CA ASN A 80 13.63 -0.12 -7.56
C ASN A 80 13.94 1.38 -7.52
N GLY A 81 13.63 2.05 -6.41
CA GLY A 81 13.91 3.46 -6.18
C GLY A 81 15.11 3.68 -5.25
N PHE A 82 15.05 4.79 -4.50
CA PHE A 82 16.12 5.15 -3.57
C PHE A 82 16.21 4.20 -2.37
N ILE A 83 17.40 4.10 -1.78
CA ILE A 83 17.69 3.25 -0.62
C ILE A 83 16.80 3.64 0.57
N ILE A 84 16.25 2.63 1.26
CA ILE A 84 15.47 2.78 2.50
C ILE A 84 16.15 2.08 3.67
N SER A 85 15.76 2.45 4.89
CA SER A 85 16.14 1.78 6.14
C SER A 85 14.91 1.35 6.94
N ASP A 86 15.11 0.57 8.01
CA ASP A 86 14.06 0.10 8.94
C ASP A 86 12.83 -0.50 8.23
N PHE A 87 13.09 -1.30 7.18
CA PHE A 87 12.07 -1.92 6.38
C PHE A 87 11.38 -3.05 7.15
N HIS A 88 10.05 -3.00 7.21
CA HIS A 88 9.19 -4.02 7.78
C HIS A 88 7.99 -4.24 6.86
N TYR A 89 7.45 -5.46 6.85
CA TYR A 89 6.21 -5.74 6.15
C TYR A 89 5.26 -6.57 7.01
N ASN A 90 3.97 -6.47 6.72
CA ASN A 90 2.95 -7.40 7.19
C ASN A 90 2.07 -7.84 6.00
N SER A 91 1.78 -9.14 5.91
CA SER A 91 0.90 -9.71 4.89
C SER A 91 -0.45 -10.06 5.48
N LEU A 92 -1.51 -9.66 4.79
CA LEU A 92 -2.87 -10.04 5.11
C LEU A 92 -3.45 -10.81 3.93
N VAL A 93 -3.96 -12.00 4.18
CA VAL A 93 -4.65 -12.82 3.16
C VAL A 93 -6.11 -12.95 3.58
N LEU A 94 -7.01 -12.63 2.66
CA LEU A 94 -8.44 -12.81 2.84
C LEU A 94 -8.95 -13.88 1.88
N ILE A 95 -9.88 -14.69 2.36
CA ILE A 95 -10.63 -15.66 1.56
C ILE A 95 -12.09 -15.23 1.51
N ASP A 96 -12.59 -14.97 0.30
CA ASP A 96 -14.02 -14.77 0.07
C ASP A 96 -14.63 -16.10 -0.37
N ILE A 97 -15.70 -16.49 0.32
CA ILE A 97 -16.43 -17.72 0.08
C ILE A 97 -17.83 -17.30 -0.36
N GLU A 98 -18.26 -17.83 -1.49
CA GLU A 98 -19.60 -17.61 -2.05
C GLU A 98 -20.33 -18.94 -2.20
N LEU A 99 -21.63 -18.93 -1.88
CA LEU A 99 -22.55 -20.04 -2.07
C LEU A 99 -23.86 -19.49 -2.65
N SER A 100 -24.31 -20.06 -3.75
CA SER A 100 -25.49 -19.63 -4.49
C SER A 100 -26.40 -20.83 -4.76
N LYS A 101 -27.67 -20.71 -4.40
CA LYS A 101 -28.72 -21.69 -4.70
C LYS A 101 -29.87 -21.01 -5.44
N THR A 102 -30.17 -21.50 -6.64
CA THR A 102 -31.29 -21.06 -7.46
C THR A 102 -32.61 -21.37 -6.72
N PRO A 103 -33.61 -20.46 -6.72
CA PRO A 103 -33.65 -19.20 -7.46
C PRO A 103 -33.09 -17.96 -6.77
N ASN A 104 -32.82 -17.92 -5.44
CA ASN A 104 -32.63 -16.63 -4.76
C ASN A 104 -31.70 -16.60 -3.53
N VAL A 105 -30.96 -17.67 -3.21
CA VAL A 105 -30.07 -17.65 -2.03
C VAL A 105 -28.65 -17.41 -2.49
N GLN A 106 -28.10 -16.22 -2.27
CA GLN A 106 -26.67 -15.96 -2.39
C GLN A 106 -26.12 -15.58 -1.01
N LYS A 107 -25.15 -16.35 -0.53
CA LYS A 107 -24.39 -16.08 0.68
C LYS A 107 -22.97 -15.78 0.30
N LYS A 108 -22.40 -14.72 0.89
CA LYS A 108 -21.00 -14.35 0.74
C LYS A 108 -20.42 -14.01 2.10
N LYS A 109 -19.27 -14.60 2.41
CA LYS A 109 -18.52 -14.30 3.63
C LYS A 109 -17.05 -14.11 3.31
N THR A 110 -16.39 -13.22 4.06
CA THR A 110 -14.96 -12.94 3.94
C THR A 110 -14.30 -13.25 5.27
N TYR A 111 -13.21 -14.01 5.22
CA TYR A 111 -12.43 -14.38 6.39
C TYR A 111 -10.97 -13.99 6.21
N SER A 112 -10.30 -13.65 7.31
CA SER A 112 -8.84 -13.58 7.35
C SER A 112 -8.27 -15.00 7.35
N LEU A 113 -7.34 -15.29 6.45
CA LEU A 113 -6.77 -16.60 6.25
C LEU A 113 -5.34 -16.66 6.81
N ILE A 114 -5.21 -17.18 8.03
CA ILE A 114 -3.92 -17.30 8.71
C ILE A 114 -3.15 -18.51 8.18
N GLY A 115 -1.84 -18.34 7.98
CA GLY A 115 -0.94 -19.44 7.64
C GLY A 115 -0.93 -19.83 6.15
N TYR A 116 -1.60 -19.06 5.29
CA TYR A 116 -1.47 -19.22 3.82
C TYR A 116 -0.03 -18.98 3.37
N TYR A 117 0.57 -17.88 3.85
CA TYR A 117 2.02 -17.71 3.84
C TYR A 117 2.55 -18.07 5.22
N ARG A 118 3.54 -18.96 5.28
CA ARG A 118 4.07 -19.52 6.54
C ARG A 118 5.36 -18.86 6.98
N ALA A 119 6.12 -18.33 6.03
CA ALA A 119 7.42 -17.75 6.28
C ALA A 119 7.72 -16.66 5.26
N GLY A 120 8.72 -15.85 5.59
CA GLY A 120 9.37 -15.00 4.62
C GLY A 120 10.81 -14.77 5.02
N TYR A 121 11.64 -14.42 4.04
CA TYR A 121 13.02 -13.98 4.29
C TYR A 121 13.16 -12.53 3.86
N MET A 122 13.94 -11.78 4.62
CA MET A 122 14.30 -10.39 4.34
C MET A 122 15.77 -10.32 3.97
N THR A 123 16.10 -9.44 3.02
CA THR A 123 17.49 -9.10 2.73
C THR A 123 17.90 -7.90 3.58
N ALA A 124 19.19 -7.77 3.88
CA ALA A 124 19.74 -6.61 4.56
C ALA A 124 19.94 -5.40 3.62
N LYS A 125 19.41 -5.46 2.39
CA LYS A 125 19.58 -4.41 1.38
C LYS A 125 18.47 -3.36 1.53
N GLY A 126 18.80 -2.10 1.28
CA GLY A 126 17.81 -1.02 1.20
C GLY A 126 17.22 -0.79 -0.20
N SER A 127 17.66 -1.56 -1.20
CA SER A 127 17.16 -1.53 -2.58
C SER A 127 17.29 -2.91 -3.25
N GLY A 128 16.60 -3.10 -4.37
CA GLY A 128 16.42 -4.40 -5.03
C GLY A 128 15.42 -5.28 -4.27
N LEU A 129 15.61 -6.61 -4.30
CA LEU A 129 14.77 -7.54 -3.56
C LEU A 129 14.93 -7.35 -2.05
N LEU A 130 13.88 -6.88 -1.38
CA LEU A 130 13.86 -6.64 0.06
C LEU A 130 13.33 -7.83 0.83
N ALA A 131 12.28 -8.47 0.32
CA ALA A 131 11.68 -9.61 0.98
C ALA A 131 10.99 -10.56 0.01
N THR A 132 10.92 -11.82 0.41
CA THR A 132 10.07 -12.82 -0.22
C THR A 132 9.23 -13.52 0.83
N ILE A 133 7.94 -13.61 0.57
CA ILE A 133 6.92 -14.22 1.42
C ILE A 133 6.45 -15.49 0.72
N PHE A 134 6.38 -16.61 1.43
CA PHE A 134 6.07 -17.90 0.82
C PHE A 134 5.33 -18.85 1.77
N GLY A 135 4.59 -19.77 1.17
CA GLY A 135 3.95 -20.90 1.84
C GLY A 135 4.25 -22.18 1.06
N LYS A 136 4.69 -23.23 1.75
CA LYS A 136 4.93 -24.53 1.10
C LYS A 136 3.61 -25.13 0.64
N ASN A 137 3.52 -25.49 -0.64
CA ASN A 137 2.34 -26.10 -1.28
C ASN A 137 1.03 -25.31 -1.07
N ASN A 138 1.10 -24.02 -0.78
CA ASN A 138 -0.07 -23.22 -0.44
C ASN A 138 -1.06 -23.10 -1.61
N ASN A 139 -0.56 -22.94 -2.84
CA ASN A 139 -1.40 -22.88 -4.03
C ASN A 139 -2.03 -24.23 -4.35
N LEU A 140 -1.28 -25.33 -4.18
CA LEU A 140 -1.82 -26.68 -4.37
C LEU A 140 -2.94 -26.98 -3.35
N GLN A 141 -2.71 -26.69 -2.07
CA GLN A 141 -3.71 -26.90 -1.02
C GLN A 141 -4.98 -26.08 -1.27
N LEU A 142 -4.84 -24.82 -1.71
CA LEU A 142 -5.97 -23.98 -2.05
C LEU A 142 -6.74 -24.52 -3.27
N SER A 143 -6.03 -24.99 -4.30
CA SER A 143 -6.65 -25.58 -5.49
C SER A 143 -7.43 -26.85 -5.16
N GLN A 144 -6.87 -27.72 -4.31
CA GLN A 144 -7.53 -28.95 -3.85
C GLN A 144 -8.78 -28.63 -3.01
N LEU A 145 -8.68 -27.63 -2.14
CA LEU A 145 -9.79 -27.16 -1.33
C LEU A 145 -10.94 -26.60 -2.18
N ASP A 146 -10.62 -25.82 -3.23
CA ASP A 146 -11.61 -25.27 -4.16
C ASP A 146 -12.31 -26.36 -4.99
N GLU A 147 -11.55 -27.35 -5.48
CA GLU A 147 -12.10 -28.51 -6.19
C GLU A 147 -13.04 -29.32 -5.28
N GLN A 148 -12.61 -29.62 -4.05
CA GLN A 148 -13.41 -30.37 -3.08
C GLN A 148 -14.68 -29.62 -2.66
N TYR A 149 -14.57 -28.31 -2.42
CA TYR A 149 -15.72 -27.47 -2.07
C TYR A 149 -16.73 -27.41 -3.23
N SER A 150 -16.26 -27.19 -4.44
CA SER A 150 -17.09 -27.24 -5.65
C SER A 150 -17.81 -28.58 -5.81
N GLY A 151 -17.13 -29.70 -5.51
CA GLY A 151 -17.74 -31.03 -5.52
C GLY A 151 -18.84 -31.22 -4.47
N ILE A 152 -18.73 -30.60 -3.29
CA ILE A 152 -19.80 -30.61 -2.27
C ILE A 152 -21.01 -29.80 -2.76
N CYS A 153 -20.77 -28.59 -3.27
CA CYS A 153 -21.84 -27.71 -3.76
C CYS A 153 -22.63 -28.37 -4.91
N GLN A 154 -21.92 -29.00 -5.86
CA GLN A 154 -22.54 -29.69 -6.99
C GLN A 154 -23.45 -30.83 -6.53
N LYS A 155 -23.08 -31.58 -5.47
CA LYS A 155 -23.93 -32.65 -4.90
C LYS A 155 -25.21 -32.13 -4.25
N ASN A 156 -25.23 -30.85 -3.87
CA ASN A 156 -26.36 -30.19 -3.20
C ASN A 156 -27.18 -29.28 -4.14
N ASP A 157 -26.93 -29.34 -5.45
CA ASP A 157 -27.50 -28.46 -6.48
C ASP A 157 -27.21 -26.96 -6.22
N GLU A 158 -25.99 -26.66 -5.78
CA GLU A 158 -25.51 -25.33 -5.43
C GLU A 158 -24.27 -24.94 -6.25
N SER A 159 -24.13 -23.65 -6.53
CA SER A 159 -22.93 -23.06 -7.14
C SER A 159 -22.10 -22.39 -6.06
N CYS A 160 -20.79 -22.55 -6.10
CA CYS A 160 -19.92 -21.91 -5.13
C CYS A 160 -18.59 -21.45 -5.72
N PHE A 161 -17.94 -20.54 -5.02
CA PHE A 161 -16.70 -19.92 -5.47
C PHE A 161 -15.83 -19.54 -4.28
N ILE A 162 -14.53 -19.79 -4.39
CA ILE A 162 -13.51 -19.31 -3.45
C ILE A 162 -12.62 -18.30 -4.17
N ASN A 163 -12.44 -17.13 -3.56
CA ASN A 163 -11.55 -16.11 -4.06
C ASN A 163 -10.52 -15.69 -3.01
N LEU A 164 -9.24 -15.69 -3.39
CA LEU A 164 -8.16 -15.28 -2.51
C LEU A 164 -7.70 -13.85 -2.82
N ARG A 165 -7.77 -12.97 -1.82
CA ARG A 165 -7.25 -11.60 -1.90
C ARG A 165 -6.05 -11.43 -0.99
N ARG A 166 -4.96 -10.88 -1.54
CA ARG A 166 -3.69 -10.70 -0.83
C ARG A 166 -3.42 -9.22 -0.67
N TYR A 167 -2.97 -8.82 0.51
CA TYR A 167 -2.66 -7.45 0.85
C TYR A 167 -1.33 -7.37 1.58
N LEU A 168 -0.67 -6.24 1.43
CA LEU A 168 0.62 -5.98 2.04
C LEU A 168 0.63 -4.60 2.68
N LYS A 169 1.09 -4.52 3.92
CA LYS A 169 1.46 -3.30 4.61
C LYS A 169 2.98 -3.23 4.64
N VAL A 170 3.56 -2.18 4.11
CA VAL A 170 5.00 -1.93 4.10
C VAL A 170 5.29 -0.71 4.96
N ARG A 171 6.26 -0.81 5.86
CA ARG A 171 6.75 0.29 6.70
C ARG A 171 8.24 0.43 6.49
N TYR A 172 8.74 1.66 6.36
CA TYR A 172 10.15 1.93 6.15
C TYR A 172 10.48 3.38 6.52
N LYS A 173 11.77 3.69 6.63
CA LYS A 173 12.27 5.06 6.69
C LYS A 173 12.86 5.48 5.36
N ASN A 174 12.49 6.68 4.93
CA ASN A 174 13.03 7.27 3.70
C ASN A 174 14.40 7.93 3.94
N ALA A 175 14.97 8.52 2.88
CA ALA A 175 16.26 9.23 2.95
C ALA A 175 16.26 10.47 3.88
N PHE A 176 15.09 10.92 4.35
CA PHE A 176 14.92 12.03 5.29
C PHE A 176 14.63 11.55 6.73
N ASP A 177 14.79 10.25 7.02
CA ASP A 177 14.47 9.63 8.32
C ASP A 177 12.96 9.72 8.70
N GLU A 178 12.10 10.03 7.73
CA GLU A 178 10.64 10.02 7.91
C GLU A 178 10.13 8.58 7.83
N GLN A 179 9.39 8.11 8.84
CA GLN A 179 8.72 6.82 8.83
C GLN A 179 7.48 6.88 7.92
N ILE A 180 7.45 6.03 6.89
CA ILE A 180 6.35 5.93 5.93
C ILE A 180 5.69 4.55 6.06
N THR A 181 4.36 4.53 5.95
CA THR A 181 3.56 3.30 5.80
C THR A 181 2.81 3.33 4.49
N GLU A 182 2.90 2.27 3.71
CA GLU A 182 2.22 2.10 2.44
C GLU A 182 1.47 0.77 2.40
N TYR A 183 0.36 0.74 1.66
CA TYR A 183 -0.54 -0.40 1.58
C TYR A 183 -0.71 -0.81 0.14
N TYR A 184 -0.82 -2.11 -0.11
CA TYR A 184 -0.92 -2.67 -1.44
C TYR A 184 -1.94 -3.81 -1.49
N ILE A 185 -2.67 -3.89 -2.60
CA ILE A 185 -3.31 -5.13 -3.04
C ILE A 185 -2.33 -5.88 -3.94
N VAL A 186 -2.24 -7.19 -3.76
CA VAL A 186 -1.31 -8.06 -4.49
C VAL A 186 -2.12 -9.04 -5.34
N PRO A 187 -2.54 -8.64 -6.55
CA PRO A 187 -3.16 -9.57 -7.49
C PRO A 187 -2.13 -10.61 -7.96
N LEU A 188 -2.64 -11.77 -8.38
CA LEU A 188 -1.80 -12.84 -8.93
C LEU A 188 -1.12 -12.43 -10.25
N ILE A 189 -1.76 -11.52 -10.99
CA ILE A 189 -1.36 -11.06 -12.32
C ILE A 189 -1.25 -9.53 -12.28
N TYR A 190 -0.30 -8.95 -13.03
CA TYR A 190 -0.09 -7.49 -13.21
C TYR A 190 0.60 -6.73 -12.07
N GLY A 191 1.09 -7.41 -11.03
CA GLY A 191 1.84 -6.78 -9.95
C GLY A 191 0.97 -5.99 -8.97
N GLY A 192 1.56 -5.64 -7.84
CA GLY A 192 0.90 -5.00 -6.71
C GLY A 192 0.47 -3.58 -7.04
N LYS A 193 -0.74 -3.22 -6.61
CA LYS A 193 -1.28 -1.87 -6.75
C LYS A 193 -1.33 -1.20 -5.38
N LYS A 194 -0.79 0.02 -5.30
CA LYS A 194 -0.84 0.83 -4.08
C LYS A 194 -2.29 1.23 -3.77
N LEU A 195 -2.70 1.04 -2.53
CA LEU A 195 -3.96 1.49 -1.97
C LEU A 195 -3.82 2.90 -1.39
N SER A 196 -4.94 3.61 -1.25
CA SER A 196 -4.93 4.83 -0.44
C SER A 196 -4.64 4.50 1.03
N LEU A 197 -4.12 5.48 1.77
CA LEU A 197 -3.80 5.32 3.19
C LEU A 197 -5.05 4.89 3.97
N ASP A 198 -6.17 5.59 3.78
CA ASP A 198 -7.43 5.35 4.48
C ASP A 198 -8.00 3.95 4.18
N GLU A 199 -7.95 3.50 2.93
CA GLU A 199 -8.41 2.15 2.56
C GLU A 199 -7.54 1.07 3.21
N GLY A 200 -6.22 1.24 3.15
CA GLY A 200 -5.27 0.30 3.75
C GLY A 200 -5.39 0.21 5.27
N GLU A 201 -5.48 1.36 5.95
CA GLU A 201 -5.65 1.41 7.40
C GLU A 201 -6.95 0.77 7.86
N ARG A 202 -8.08 1.08 7.20
CA ARG A 202 -9.37 0.45 7.55
C ARG A 202 -9.33 -1.06 7.34
N LEU A 203 -8.71 -1.52 6.26
CA LEU A 203 -8.61 -2.94 5.93
C LEU A 203 -7.79 -3.70 6.98
N PHE A 204 -6.57 -3.22 7.27
CA PHE A 204 -5.71 -3.88 8.26
C PHE A 204 -6.29 -3.77 9.67
N ARG A 205 -6.86 -2.63 10.07
CA ARG A 205 -7.51 -2.52 11.38
C ARG A 205 -8.67 -3.53 11.55
N ARG A 206 -9.42 -3.81 10.48
CA ARG A 206 -10.54 -4.76 10.53
C ARG A 206 -10.09 -6.21 10.69
N TYR A 207 -9.02 -6.62 10.02
CA TYR A 207 -8.67 -8.05 9.89
C TYR A 207 -7.33 -8.46 10.52
N ASP A 208 -6.50 -7.50 10.93
CA ASP A 208 -5.18 -7.71 11.55
C ASP A 208 -5.24 -7.35 13.05
N ASP A 209 -5.80 -6.18 13.40
CA ASP A 209 -5.81 -5.68 14.78
C ASP A 209 -7.00 -6.18 15.63
N ASN A 210 -8.11 -6.59 15.00
CA ASN A 210 -9.31 -7.11 15.67
C ASN A 210 -9.50 -8.59 15.32
N VAL A 211 -8.61 -9.46 15.83
CA VAL A 211 -8.77 -10.92 15.70
C VAL A 211 -9.96 -11.37 16.56
N ASP A 212 -11.16 -11.08 16.08
CA ASP A 212 -12.37 -11.75 16.52
C ASP A 212 -12.33 -13.16 15.91
N ARG A 213 -12.33 -14.19 16.76
CA ARG A 213 -12.11 -15.59 16.34
C ARG A 213 -13.09 -16.03 15.25
N ASP A 214 -14.26 -15.39 15.20
CA ASP A 214 -15.34 -15.69 14.24
C ASP A 214 -15.07 -15.17 12.83
N THR A 215 -14.02 -14.36 12.62
CA THR A 215 -13.65 -13.81 11.30
C THR A 215 -12.33 -14.34 10.75
N CYS A 216 -11.77 -15.37 11.40
CA CYS A 216 -10.48 -15.93 11.09
C CYS A 216 -10.54 -17.43 10.80
N LEU A 217 -9.85 -17.86 9.74
CA LEU A 217 -9.67 -19.27 9.39
C LEU A 217 -8.19 -19.63 9.36
N GLU A 218 -7.83 -20.74 9.99
CA GLU A 218 -6.49 -21.32 9.90
C GLU A 218 -6.37 -22.18 8.64
N PHE A 219 -5.49 -21.79 7.71
CA PHE A 219 -5.39 -22.44 6.40
C PHE A 219 -5.02 -23.93 6.47
N ASN A 220 -4.18 -24.32 7.43
CA ASN A 220 -3.77 -25.73 7.63
C ASN A 220 -4.86 -26.62 8.25
N LYS A 221 -5.93 -26.03 8.80
CA LYS A 221 -7.07 -26.74 9.37
C LYS A 221 -8.30 -26.68 8.46
N LEU A 222 -8.23 -25.93 7.36
CA LEU A 222 -9.36 -25.67 6.49
C LEU A 222 -9.67 -26.90 5.63
N THR A 223 -10.92 -27.36 5.67
CA THR A 223 -11.45 -28.39 4.77
C THR A 223 -12.66 -27.85 4.03
N SER A 224 -13.04 -28.52 2.93
CA SER A 224 -14.22 -28.16 2.15
C SER A 224 -15.51 -28.27 2.97
N GLU A 225 -15.60 -29.22 3.89
CA GLU A 225 -16.74 -29.36 4.82
C GLU A 225 -16.80 -28.18 5.78
N ILE A 226 -15.68 -27.78 6.38
CA ILE A 226 -15.63 -26.62 7.29
C ILE A 226 -16.10 -25.36 6.55
N ILE A 227 -15.63 -25.14 5.32
CA ILE A 227 -16.06 -24.02 4.48
C ILE A 227 -17.57 -24.07 4.25
N TYR A 228 -18.07 -25.23 3.81
CA TYR A 228 -19.48 -25.44 3.49
C TYR A 228 -20.38 -25.16 4.69
N HIS A 229 -20.09 -25.78 5.84
CA HIS A 229 -20.82 -25.58 7.10
C HIS A 229 -20.81 -24.10 7.55
N THR A 230 -19.64 -23.46 7.44
CA THR A 230 -19.46 -22.06 7.84
C THR A 230 -20.33 -21.09 7.03
N ILE A 231 -20.52 -21.33 5.73
CA ILE A 231 -21.34 -20.47 4.87
C ILE A 231 -22.81 -20.90 4.81
N SER A 232 -23.11 -22.20 4.87
CA SER A 232 -24.47 -22.72 4.86
C SER A 232 -25.21 -22.43 6.17
N GLY A 233 -24.51 -22.38 7.30
CA GLY A 233 -25.09 -22.19 8.63
C GLY A 233 -25.68 -23.48 9.23
N THR A 234 -25.24 -24.63 8.73
CA THR A 234 -25.53 -25.99 9.25
C THR A 234 -24.28 -26.55 9.87
#